data_AF-A0A927U7X4-F1
#
_entry.id   AF-A0A927U7X4-F1
#
_cell.length_a   1.000
_cell.length_b   1.000
_cell.length_c   1.000
_cell.angle_alpha   90.00
_cell.angle_beta   90.00
_cell.angle_gamma   90.00
#
_symmetry.space_group_name_H-M   'P 1'
#
loop_
_entity.id
_entity.type
_entity.pdbx_description
1 polymer ?
#
loop_
_entity_poly.entity_id
_entity_poly.type
_entity_poly.pdbx_seq_one_letter_code
_entity_poly.pdbx_strand_id
1 'polypeptide(L)'
;MKLHRILIWILQGILLLVVGFFGLIALDYYFMLDWLTDMDAFLILTLVLLCHFLAGLIRLKKSLHDKGHYEIDNHEGYQRKATKEYTDYDNKRKRQPRRGKFKPAIAIMLVSVVIVGFGAYNFINNRNMENVPENVIEFGEKYPEASEYVRNFNKYVDKDFDMDVTKEMLENDIPLFIQWDKRWGYKDYGGNYVGVAGCGPTCIAMVACGLEQNPDINPYEVANYAASQGYYIYGQGTSWTIMTDGAKYFGLNVTNGNVSADYILQNLSNETPMICSMSPGDFTTSGHFIVLTGIDSDGEIIVNDPNSPKNSKRHWDVNTLVSQMKSVWKYSRKR
;
A
#
# COMPACT_ATOMS: atom_id res chain seq x y z
N MET A 1 35.94 27.41 -6.38
CA MET A 1 36.98 26.36 -6.35
C MET A 1 37.41 25.99 -7.77
N LYS A 2 38.69 25.71 -8.05
CA LYS A 2 39.11 25.15 -9.37
C LYS A 2 38.51 23.74 -9.53
N LEU A 3 38.06 23.37 -10.74
CA LEU A 3 37.36 22.09 -11.04
C LEU A 3 38.08 20.86 -10.46
N HIS A 4 39.41 20.85 -10.53
CA HIS A 4 40.25 19.79 -9.98
C HIS A 4 40.07 19.58 -8.46
N ARG A 5 39.82 20.63 -7.67
CA ARG A 5 39.57 20.50 -6.22
C ARG A 5 38.20 19.89 -5.90
N ILE A 6 37.20 20.09 -6.77
CA ILE A 6 35.89 19.45 -6.64
C ILE A 6 36.05 17.95 -6.94
N LEU A 7 36.80 17.61 -7.99
CA LEU A 7 37.07 16.22 -8.36
C LEU A 7 37.81 15.46 -7.26
N ILE A 8 38.84 16.06 -6.67
CA ILE A 8 39.55 15.45 -5.52
C ILE A 8 38.60 15.20 -4.35
N TRP A 9 37.70 16.14 -4.07
CA TRP A 9 36.75 16.01 -2.97
C TRP A 9 35.72 14.88 -3.22
N ILE A 10 35.23 14.73 -4.45
CA ILE A 10 34.37 13.60 -4.83
C ILE A 10 35.12 12.27 -4.68
N LEU A 11 36.37 12.20 -5.14
CA LEU A 11 37.21 11.00 -4.98
C LEU A 11 37.46 10.65 -3.51
N GLN A 12 37.61 11.65 -2.64
CA GLN A 12 37.72 11.45 -1.19
C GLN A 12 36.43 10.88 -0.59
N GLY A 13 35.26 11.36 -1.03
CA GLY A 13 33.96 10.81 -0.61
C GLY A 13 33.78 9.35 -1.04
N ILE A 14 34.16 9.01 -2.28
CA ILE A 14 34.13 7.62 -2.78
C ILE A 14 35.10 6.74 -1.98
N LEU A 15 36.32 7.20 -1.74
CA LEU A 15 37.30 6.46 -0.94
C LEU A 15 36.80 6.23 0.48
N LEU A 16 36.16 7.22 1.10
CA LEU A 16 35.55 7.09 2.44
C LEU A 16 34.44 6.03 2.48
N LEU A 17 33.60 5.95 1.45
CA LEU A 17 32.58 4.90 1.35
C LEU A 17 33.19 3.52 1.22
N VAL A 18 34.19 3.36 0.36
CA VAL A 18 34.87 2.07 0.15
C VAL A 18 35.55 1.61 1.43
N VAL A 19 36.32 2.49 2.08
CA VAL A 19 37.01 2.17 3.34
C VAL A 19 36.01 1.90 4.47
N GLY A 20 34.94 2.69 4.56
CA GLY A 20 33.89 2.48 5.56
C GLY A 20 33.18 1.14 5.37
N PHE A 21 32.87 0.76 4.14
CA PHE A 21 32.21 -0.50 3.82
C PHE A 21 33.08 -1.71 4.19
N PHE A 22 34.34 -1.74 3.77
CA PHE A 22 35.26 -2.81 4.15
C PHE A 22 35.58 -2.82 5.65
N GLY A 23 35.60 -1.65 6.29
CA GLY A 23 35.76 -1.53 7.74
C GLY A 23 34.59 -2.15 8.50
N LEU A 24 33.35 -1.90 8.07
CA LEU A 24 32.15 -2.48 8.68
C LEU A 24 32.10 -4.01 8.47
N ILE A 25 32.45 -4.50 7.28
CA ILE A 25 32.56 -5.95 7.02
C ILE A 25 33.61 -6.60 7.92
N ALA A 26 34.79 -5.99 8.04
CA ALA A 26 35.83 -6.52 8.90
C ALA A 26 35.40 -6.52 10.38
N LEU A 27 34.74 -5.45 10.83
CA LEU A 27 34.29 -5.31 12.21
C LEU A 27 33.20 -6.34 12.55
N ASP A 28 32.25 -6.56 11.64
CA ASP A 28 31.27 -7.63 11.79
C ASP A 28 31.94 -9.02 11.80
N TYR A 29 32.86 -9.29 10.86
CA TYR A 29 33.58 -10.55 10.78
C TYR A 29 34.38 -10.89 12.04
N TYR A 30 35.03 -9.90 12.65
CA TYR A 30 35.87 -10.11 13.84
C TYR A 30 35.09 -10.12 15.15
N PHE A 31 33.98 -9.38 15.23
CA PHE A 31 33.28 -9.15 16.50
C PHE A 31 31.86 -9.73 16.55
N MET A 32 31.36 -10.30 15.44
CA MET A 32 30.00 -10.88 15.30
C MET A 32 28.95 -10.01 15.98
N LEU A 33 28.77 -8.81 15.45
CA LEU A 33 27.90 -7.83 16.09
C LEU A 33 26.44 -8.12 15.72
N ASP A 34 25.70 -8.74 16.63
CA ASP A 34 24.28 -9.07 16.45
C ASP A 34 23.39 -7.86 16.09
N TRP A 35 23.85 -6.64 16.38
CA TRP A 35 23.15 -5.39 16.07
C TRP A 35 23.54 -4.77 14.73
N LEU A 36 24.63 -5.18 14.10
CA LEU A 36 25.13 -4.56 12.86
C LEU A 36 24.56 -5.29 11.64
N THR A 37 23.28 -5.07 11.38
CA THR A 37 22.64 -5.66 10.19
C THR A 37 23.11 -4.95 8.91
N ASP A 38 22.89 -5.55 7.74
CA ASP A 38 23.13 -4.90 6.44
C ASP A 38 22.44 -3.53 6.32
N MET A 39 21.27 -3.38 6.97
CA MET A 39 20.51 -2.13 7.01
C MET A 39 21.24 -1.07 7.85
N ASP A 40 21.75 -1.46 9.02
CA ASP A 40 22.50 -0.56 9.91
C ASP A 40 23.81 -0.12 9.26
N ALA A 41 24.52 -1.03 8.60
CA ALA A 41 25.70 -0.72 7.81
C ALA A 41 25.38 0.28 6.68
N PHE A 42 24.28 0.08 5.95
CA PHE A 42 23.86 0.99 4.89
C PHE A 42 23.45 2.37 5.44
N LEU A 43 22.75 2.43 6.57
CA LEU A 43 22.36 3.67 7.24
C LEU A 43 23.58 4.45 7.72
N ILE A 44 24.56 3.77 8.33
CA ILE A 44 25.82 4.36 8.78
C ILE A 44 26.58 4.95 7.59
N LEU A 45 26.75 4.20 6.50
CA LEU A 45 27.45 4.68 5.31
C LEU A 45 26.72 5.86 4.64
N THR A 46 25.39 5.82 4.61
CA THR A 46 24.56 6.92 4.08
C THR A 46 24.71 8.18 4.93
N LEU A 47 24.72 8.05 6.26
CA LEU A 47 24.91 9.18 7.18
C LEU A 47 26.31 9.79 7.05
N VAL A 48 27.36 8.95 7.00
CA VAL A 48 28.75 9.38 6.78
C VAL A 48 28.87 10.16 5.47
N LEU A 49 28.24 9.67 4.42
CA LEU A 49 28.21 10.32 3.11
C LEU A 49 27.49 11.67 3.17
N LEU A 50 26.31 11.73 3.80
CA LEU A 50 25.54 12.95 3.99
C LEU A 50 26.32 14.01 4.78
N CYS A 51 26.99 13.62 5.87
CA CYS A 51 27.86 14.49 6.66
C CYS A 51 29.05 15.01 5.82
N HIS A 52 29.69 14.14 5.04
CA HIS A 52 30.77 14.53 4.14
C HIS A 52 30.28 15.57 3.10
N PHE A 53 29.10 15.36 2.53
CA PHE A 53 28.46 16.28 1.58
C PHE A 53 28.11 17.64 2.21
N LEU A 54 27.51 17.65 3.40
CA LEU A 54 27.18 18.88 4.14
C LEU A 54 28.44 19.70 4.44
N ALA A 55 29.53 19.06 4.86
CA ALA A 55 30.82 19.72 5.07
C ALA A 55 31.36 20.36 3.77
N GLY A 56 31.17 19.70 2.63
CA GLY A 56 31.52 20.25 1.31
C GLY A 56 30.70 21.48 0.93
N LEU A 57 29.38 21.46 1.16
CA LEU A 57 28.49 22.59 0.89
C LEU A 57 28.84 23.81 1.75
N ILE A 58 29.15 23.59 3.04
CA ILE A 58 29.60 24.66 3.94
C ILE A 58 30.91 25.28 3.44
N ARG A 59 31.89 24.46 3.02
CA ARG A 59 33.16 24.93 2.46
C ARG A 59 32.96 25.70 1.15
N LEU A 60 32.01 25.27 0.31
CA LEU A 60 31.68 25.95 -0.94
C LEU A 60 31.02 27.31 -0.69
N LYS A 61 30.06 27.37 0.23
CA LYS A 61 29.38 28.61 0.64
C LYS A 61 30.39 29.62 1.22
N LYS A 62 31.29 29.16 2.09
CA LYS A 62 32.39 30.00 2.63
C LYS A 62 33.31 30.52 1.53
N SER A 63 33.73 29.67 0.58
CA SER A 63 34.55 30.08 -0.56
C SER A 63 33.86 31.07 -1.50
N LEU A 64 32.53 31.06 -1.59
CA LEU A 64 31.76 32.03 -2.39
C LEU A 64 31.60 33.36 -1.65
N HIS A 65 31.35 33.31 -0.34
CA HIS A 65 31.28 34.49 0.53
C HIS A 65 32.61 35.25 0.56
N ASP A 66 33.73 34.54 0.75
CA ASP A 66 35.07 35.16 0.79
C ASP A 66 35.48 35.79 -0.56
N LYS A 67 34.98 35.24 -1.68
CA LYS A 67 35.17 35.83 -3.02
C LYS A 67 34.34 37.08 -3.25
N GLY A 68 33.12 37.14 -2.69
CA GLY A 68 32.26 38.31 -2.76
C GLY A 68 32.88 39.52 -2.05
N HIS A 69 33.44 39.33 -0.86
CA HIS A 69 34.15 40.40 -0.14
C HIS A 69 35.39 40.88 -0.89
N TYR A 70 36.17 39.97 -1.48
CA TYR A 70 37.36 40.32 -2.25
C TYR A 70 37.03 41.08 -3.57
N GLU A 71 35.88 40.85 -4.19
CA GLU A 71 35.42 41.62 -5.36
C GLU A 71 34.82 42.99 -4.97
N ILE A 72 34.16 43.10 -3.81
CA ILE A 72 33.58 44.36 -3.31
C ILE A 72 34.69 45.34 -2.87
N ASP A 73 35.70 44.87 -2.11
CA ASP A 73 36.84 45.71 -1.69
C ASP A 73 37.66 46.23 -2.88
N ASN A 74 37.81 45.43 -3.93
CA ASN A 74 38.49 45.86 -5.16
C ASN A 74 37.65 46.83 -5.99
N HIS A 75 36.32 46.75 -5.94
CA HIS A 75 35.43 47.69 -6.64
C HIS A 75 35.39 49.07 -5.95
N GLU A 76 35.42 49.14 -4.62
CA GLU A 76 35.53 50.41 -3.88
C GLU A 76 36.93 51.05 -4.03
N GLY A 77 37.99 50.24 -4.08
CA GLY A 77 39.36 50.70 -4.36
C GLY A 77 39.56 51.27 -5.76
N TYR A 78 38.80 50.79 -6.76
CA TYR A 78 38.89 51.26 -8.15
C TYR A 78 38.04 52.51 -8.41
N GLN A 79 36.90 52.67 -7.74
CA GLN A 79 36.04 53.87 -7.87
C GLN A 79 36.68 55.13 -7.25
N ARG A 80 37.52 55.02 -6.22
CA ARG A 80 38.31 56.17 -5.70
C ARG A 80 39.45 56.63 -6.60
N LYS A 81 39.86 55.83 -7.60
CA LYS A 81 40.91 56.20 -8.57
C LYS A 81 40.36 56.67 -9.92
N ALA A 82 39.06 56.59 -10.16
CA ALA A 82 38.43 56.90 -11.44
C ALA A 82 37.70 58.26 -11.49
N THR A 83 38.12 59.25 -10.68
CA THR A 83 37.75 60.68 -10.85
C THR A 83 38.90 61.55 -11.35
N LYS A 84 39.95 60.94 -11.92
CA LYS A 84 40.98 61.63 -12.72
C LYS A 84 41.38 60.75 -13.90
N GLU A 85 40.52 60.72 -14.92
CA GLU A 85 40.90 60.97 -16.32
C GLU A 85 39.69 60.70 -17.21
N TYR A 86 39.37 61.73 -17.97
CA TYR A 86 38.23 61.86 -18.86
C TYR A 86 38.61 61.27 -20.23
N THR A 87 37.64 60.60 -20.86
CA THR A 87 37.50 60.38 -22.32
C THR A 87 38.60 59.63 -23.07
N ASP A 88 38.27 58.43 -23.56
CA ASP A 88 38.06 58.09 -24.99
C ASP A 88 38.03 56.55 -25.09
N TYR A 89 37.45 55.99 -26.16
CA TYR A 89 37.13 54.57 -26.38
C TYR A 89 35.83 54.05 -25.77
N ASP A 90 34.75 54.75 -26.08
CA ASP A 90 33.46 54.08 -26.24
C ASP A 90 33.51 53.11 -27.46
N ASN A 91 32.77 52.01 -27.35
CA ASN A 91 32.43 51.05 -28.41
C ASN A 91 33.50 50.11 -29.02
N LYS A 92 33.67 48.94 -28.39
CA LYS A 92 33.30 47.61 -28.95
C LYS A 92 34.05 46.48 -28.22
N ARG A 93 33.35 45.78 -27.34
CA ARG A 93 33.37 44.30 -27.29
C ARG A 93 32.23 43.80 -26.40
N LYS A 94 31.20 43.29 -27.09
CA LYS A 94 30.01 42.65 -26.54
C LYS A 94 30.37 41.70 -25.39
N ARG A 95 29.79 41.95 -24.22
CA ARG A 95 29.76 41.00 -23.10
C ARG A 95 29.01 39.74 -23.54
N GLN A 96 29.72 38.64 -23.79
CA GLN A 96 29.12 37.31 -23.76
C GLN A 96 29.00 36.88 -22.29
N PRO A 97 27.79 36.51 -21.80
CA PRO A 97 27.69 35.90 -20.48
C PRO A 97 28.35 34.53 -20.57
N ARG A 98 29.48 34.35 -19.89
CA ARG A 98 30.05 33.02 -19.63
C ARG A 98 29.04 32.27 -18.76
N ARG A 99 28.14 31.51 -19.40
CA ARG A 99 27.27 30.51 -18.74
C ARG A 99 28.16 29.65 -17.84
N GLY A 100 28.00 29.81 -16.52
CA GLY A 100 28.74 29.05 -15.54
C GLY A 100 28.56 27.55 -15.78
N LYS A 101 29.66 26.83 -16.02
CA LYS A 101 29.72 25.37 -16.19
C LYS A 101 29.41 24.59 -14.89
N PHE A 102 28.64 25.17 -13.97
CA PHE A 102 28.37 24.65 -12.62
C PHE A 102 27.08 23.81 -12.52
N LYS A 103 26.29 23.71 -13.59
CA LYS A 103 25.05 22.93 -13.62
C LYS A 103 25.21 21.39 -13.62
N PRO A 104 26.24 20.76 -14.26
CA PRO A 104 26.26 19.31 -14.38
C PRO A 104 26.64 18.60 -13.06
N ALA A 105 27.48 19.19 -12.22
CA ALA A 105 27.89 18.58 -10.95
C ALA A 105 26.74 18.49 -9.93
N ILE A 106 25.90 19.52 -9.85
CA ILE A 106 24.70 19.52 -8.99
C ILE A 106 23.65 18.55 -9.55
N ALA A 107 23.50 18.49 -10.88
CA ALA A 107 22.59 17.53 -11.51
C ALA A 107 23.02 16.08 -11.24
N ILE A 108 24.30 15.75 -11.42
CA ILE A 108 24.85 14.42 -11.12
C ILE A 108 24.63 14.08 -9.64
N MET A 109 24.87 15.03 -8.73
CA MET A 109 24.64 14.84 -7.30
C MET A 109 23.17 14.53 -6.96
N LEU A 110 22.21 15.26 -7.55
CA LEU A 110 20.79 15.01 -7.34
C LEU A 110 20.37 13.63 -7.89
N VAL A 111 20.90 13.26 -9.06
CA VAL A 111 20.65 11.93 -9.65
C VAL A 111 21.20 10.82 -8.73
N SER A 112 22.40 10.97 -8.18
CA SER A 112 22.98 9.97 -7.27
C SER A 112 22.16 9.79 -5.98
N VAL A 113 21.67 10.88 -5.39
CA VAL A 113 20.82 10.80 -4.18
C VAL A 113 19.48 10.12 -4.49
N VAL A 114 18.88 10.41 -5.65
CA VAL A 114 17.64 9.75 -6.08
C VAL A 114 17.88 8.26 -6.33
N ILE A 115 18.97 7.87 -6.98
CA ILE A 115 19.30 6.46 -7.24
C ILE A 115 19.54 5.71 -5.93
N VAL A 116 20.31 6.28 -4.99
CA VAL A 116 20.59 5.65 -3.68
C VAL A 116 19.32 5.57 -2.83
N GLY A 117 18.50 6.63 -2.80
CA GLY A 117 17.22 6.63 -2.10
C GLY A 117 16.22 5.63 -2.71
N PHE A 118 16.18 5.52 -4.04
CA PHE A 118 15.35 4.55 -4.74
C PHE A 118 15.84 3.11 -4.51
N GLY A 119 17.17 2.89 -4.50
CA GLY A 119 17.77 1.60 -4.17
C GLY A 119 17.46 1.16 -2.74
N ALA A 120 17.60 2.08 -1.77
CA ALA A 120 17.25 1.83 -0.37
C ALA A 120 15.74 1.55 -0.20
N TYR A 121 14.89 2.32 -0.87
CA TYR A 121 13.44 2.11 -0.86
C TYR A 121 13.06 0.73 -1.40
N ASN A 122 13.59 0.35 -2.57
CA ASN A 122 13.32 -0.96 -3.16
C ASN A 122 13.89 -2.11 -2.32
N PHE A 123 15.07 -1.94 -1.71
CA PHE A 123 15.66 -2.94 -0.83
C PHE A 123 14.82 -3.18 0.43
N ILE A 124 14.35 -2.10 1.09
CA ILE A 124 13.45 -2.18 2.25
C ILE A 124 12.12 -2.83 1.86
N ASN A 125 11.56 -2.45 0.71
CA ASN A 125 10.30 -3.03 0.23
C ASN A 125 10.45 -4.52 -0.13
N ASN A 126 11.59 -4.94 -0.69
CA ASN A 126 11.87 -6.34 -1.01
C ASN A 126 11.99 -7.23 0.24
N ARG A 127 12.63 -6.77 1.32
CA ARG A 127 12.71 -7.58 2.57
C ARG A 127 11.34 -7.79 3.22
N ASN A 128 10.44 -6.81 3.15
CA ASN A 128 9.10 -6.97 3.70
C ASN A 128 8.23 -7.98 2.92
N MET A 129 8.59 -8.30 1.67
CA MET A 129 7.89 -9.27 0.82
C MET A 129 8.61 -10.64 0.75
N GLU A 130 9.75 -10.79 1.41
CA GLU A 130 10.47 -12.06 1.48
C GLU A 130 9.57 -13.10 2.19
N ASN A 131 9.33 -14.26 1.56
CA ASN A 131 8.41 -15.31 2.03
C ASN A 131 6.91 -14.97 2.05
N VAL A 132 6.48 -13.89 1.41
CA VAL A 132 5.05 -13.68 1.17
C VAL A 132 4.59 -14.58 0.01
N PRO A 133 3.54 -15.41 0.20
CA PRO A 133 3.04 -16.29 -0.85
C PRO A 133 2.61 -15.54 -2.12
N GLU A 134 2.87 -16.12 -3.29
CA GLU A 134 2.59 -15.50 -4.60
C GLU A 134 1.11 -15.13 -4.77
N ASN A 135 0.18 -16.01 -4.34
CA ASN A 135 -1.26 -15.75 -4.33
C ASN A 135 -1.66 -14.53 -3.49
N VAL A 136 -0.91 -14.21 -2.42
CA VAL A 136 -1.15 -13.02 -1.59
C VAL A 136 -0.64 -11.76 -2.31
N ILE A 137 0.50 -11.86 -2.99
CA ILE A 137 1.06 -10.76 -3.80
C ILE A 137 0.11 -10.44 -4.96
N GLU A 138 -0.27 -11.45 -5.75
CA GLU A 138 -1.23 -11.31 -6.87
C GLU A 138 -2.56 -10.70 -6.41
N PHE A 139 -3.03 -11.11 -5.22
CA PHE A 139 -4.24 -10.54 -4.64
C PHE A 139 -4.09 -9.04 -4.35
N GLY A 140 -2.97 -8.59 -3.79
CA GLY A 140 -2.70 -7.17 -3.53
C GLY A 140 -2.50 -6.35 -4.81
N GLU A 141 -1.92 -6.93 -5.85
CA GLU A 141 -1.81 -6.29 -7.17
C GLU A 141 -3.18 -6.11 -7.82
N LYS A 142 -4.04 -7.12 -7.71
CA LYS A 142 -5.41 -7.08 -8.22
C LYS A 142 -6.31 -6.13 -7.41
N TYR A 143 -6.12 -6.07 -6.09
CA TYR A 143 -6.92 -5.25 -5.18
C TYR A 143 -6.03 -4.35 -4.32
N PRO A 144 -5.65 -3.15 -4.82
CA PRO A 144 -4.72 -2.25 -4.13
C PRO A 144 -5.18 -1.78 -2.73
N GLU A 145 -6.49 -1.85 -2.43
CA GLU A 145 -7.03 -1.60 -1.10
C GLU A 145 -6.48 -2.57 -0.04
N ALA A 146 -6.12 -3.80 -0.45
CA ALA A 146 -5.53 -4.82 0.41
C ALA A 146 -3.98 -4.72 0.52
N SER A 147 -3.37 -3.61 0.08
CA SER A 147 -1.91 -3.45 0.13
C SER A 147 -1.32 -3.54 1.55
N GLU A 148 -2.08 -3.10 2.58
CA GLU A 148 -1.67 -3.26 3.97
C GLU A 148 -1.74 -4.72 4.43
N TYR A 149 -2.74 -5.48 3.95
CA TYR A 149 -2.83 -6.91 4.21
C TYR A 149 -1.57 -7.63 3.71
N VAL A 150 -1.17 -7.38 2.46
CA VAL A 150 0.04 -7.96 1.86
C VAL A 150 1.31 -7.55 2.62
N ARG A 151 1.48 -6.25 2.90
CA ARG A 151 2.69 -5.74 3.59
C ARG A 151 2.88 -6.34 4.98
N ASN A 152 1.79 -6.65 5.68
CA ASN A 152 1.83 -7.17 7.03
C ASN A 152 1.75 -8.71 7.10
N PHE A 153 1.83 -9.42 5.96
CA PHE A 153 1.64 -10.88 5.91
C PHE A 153 2.54 -11.64 6.89
N ASN A 154 3.86 -11.49 6.76
CA ASN A 154 4.82 -12.16 7.64
C ASN A 154 4.69 -11.76 9.12
N LYS A 155 4.12 -10.58 9.40
CA LYS A 155 3.92 -10.09 10.77
C LYS A 155 2.74 -10.77 11.46
N TYR A 156 1.70 -11.13 10.71
CA TYR A 156 0.40 -11.52 11.25
C TYR A 156 0.00 -12.97 10.95
N VAL A 157 0.65 -13.66 10.01
CA VAL A 157 0.32 -15.05 9.64
C VAL A 157 0.33 -16.02 10.83
N ASP A 158 1.33 -15.92 11.70
CA ASP A 158 1.45 -16.78 12.90
C ASP A 158 0.87 -16.14 14.17
N LYS A 159 0.06 -15.08 14.03
CA LYS A 159 -0.56 -14.41 15.17
C LYS A 159 -1.98 -14.91 15.39
N ASP A 160 -2.32 -15.06 16.65
CA ASP A 160 -3.68 -15.27 17.11
C ASP A 160 -4.24 -13.95 17.61
N PHE A 161 -5.36 -13.55 17.02
CA PHE A 161 -6.12 -12.38 17.41
C PHE A 161 -7.43 -12.83 18.03
N ASP A 162 -7.97 -11.96 18.87
CA ASP A 162 -9.36 -12.08 19.32
C ASP A 162 -10.30 -11.93 18.11
N MET A 163 -11.16 -12.92 17.90
CA MET A 163 -12.12 -12.97 16.79
C MET A 163 -13.43 -12.22 17.10
N ASP A 164 -13.48 -11.49 18.21
CA ASP A 164 -14.61 -10.65 18.58
C ASP A 164 -15.02 -9.69 17.45
N VAL A 165 -16.29 -9.77 17.06
CA VAL A 165 -16.96 -8.92 16.06
C VAL A 165 -18.13 -8.13 16.66
N THR A 166 -18.27 -8.13 17.99
CA THR A 166 -19.40 -7.50 18.69
C THR A 166 -19.51 -6.00 18.39
N LYS A 167 -18.40 -5.33 18.07
CA LYS A 167 -18.37 -3.88 17.78
C LYS A 167 -18.97 -3.53 16.43
N GLU A 168 -18.91 -4.46 15.49
CA GLU A 168 -19.47 -4.32 14.14
C GLU A 168 -20.95 -4.65 14.11
N MET A 169 -21.46 -5.35 15.13
CA MET A 169 -22.86 -5.73 15.22
C MET A 169 -23.71 -4.57 15.73
N LEU A 170 -24.72 -4.21 14.94
CA LEU A 170 -25.83 -3.37 15.36
C LEU A 170 -27.11 -4.22 15.40
N GLU A 171 -28.04 -3.84 16.27
CA GLU A 171 -29.32 -4.54 16.39
C GLU A 171 -30.09 -4.41 15.07
N ASN A 172 -30.54 -5.55 14.53
CA ASN A 172 -31.27 -5.66 13.26
C ASN A 172 -30.50 -5.15 12.03
N ASP A 173 -29.17 -5.16 12.07
CA ASP A 173 -28.31 -4.82 10.94
C ASP A 173 -27.46 -6.02 10.48
N ILE A 174 -26.95 -5.94 9.25
CA ILE A 174 -26.00 -6.89 8.69
C ILE A 174 -24.60 -6.27 8.74
N PRO A 175 -23.69 -6.76 9.60
CA PRO A 175 -22.37 -6.16 9.77
C PRO A 175 -21.55 -6.25 8.49
N LEU A 176 -20.66 -5.27 8.28
CA LEU A 176 -19.64 -5.33 7.24
C LEU A 176 -18.40 -6.03 7.78
N PHE A 177 -18.04 -7.16 7.19
CA PHE A 177 -16.77 -7.83 7.43
C PHE A 177 -15.90 -7.81 6.18
N ILE A 178 -14.63 -7.45 6.36
CA ILE A 178 -13.63 -7.44 5.29
C ILE A 178 -12.83 -8.75 5.36
N GLN A 179 -12.78 -9.51 4.27
CA GLN A 179 -12.17 -10.85 4.24
C GLN A 179 -10.68 -10.82 4.62
N TRP A 180 -9.99 -9.71 4.37
CA TRP A 180 -8.57 -9.50 4.66
C TRP A 180 -8.32 -8.74 5.98
N ASP A 181 -9.32 -8.62 6.86
CA ASP A 181 -9.13 -8.12 8.23
C ASP A 181 -8.05 -8.93 8.96
N LYS A 182 -7.22 -8.25 9.77
CA LYS A 182 -6.10 -8.88 10.47
C LYS A 182 -6.48 -10.07 11.37
N ARG A 183 -7.72 -10.10 11.88
CA ARG A 183 -8.20 -11.15 12.79
C ARG A 183 -8.17 -12.53 12.12
N TRP A 184 -8.65 -12.60 10.87
CA TRP A 184 -8.85 -13.87 10.16
C TRP A 184 -8.16 -13.94 8.80
N GLY A 185 -7.84 -12.81 8.17
CA GLY A 185 -7.38 -12.73 6.79
C GLY A 185 -6.13 -13.55 6.50
N TYR A 186 -5.26 -13.72 7.50
CA TYR A 186 -4.02 -14.48 7.38
C TYR A 186 -4.14 -15.97 7.74
N LYS A 187 -5.32 -16.42 8.17
CA LYS A 187 -5.55 -17.82 8.54
C LYS A 187 -5.78 -18.69 7.30
N ASP A 188 -5.42 -19.98 7.42
CA ASP A 188 -5.62 -20.97 6.36
C ASP A 188 -7.10 -21.10 5.99
N TYR A 189 -7.33 -21.31 4.71
CA TYR A 189 -8.61 -21.64 4.13
C TYR A 189 -8.41 -22.63 2.96
N GLY A 190 -8.36 -23.91 3.28
CA GLY A 190 -8.40 -25.00 2.29
C GLY A 190 -7.18 -25.08 1.37
N GLY A 191 -6.04 -24.52 1.77
CA GLY A 191 -4.85 -24.37 0.92
C GLY A 191 -4.68 -22.97 0.31
N ASN A 192 -5.44 -22.00 0.81
CA ASN A 192 -5.24 -20.58 0.56
C ASN A 192 -5.45 -19.80 1.87
N TYR A 193 -5.63 -18.48 1.80
CA TYR A 193 -5.91 -17.65 2.97
C TYR A 193 -7.33 -17.08 2.90
N VAL A 194 -7.97 -16.87 4.06
CA VAL A 194 -9.28 -16.20 4.13
C VAL A 194 -9.23 -14.85 3.42
N GLY A 195 -8.13 -14.10 3.60
CA GLY A 195 -7.93 -12.80 2.96
C GLY A 195 -7.93 -12.83 1.44
N VAL A 196 -7.60 -13.96 0.82
CA VAL A 196 -7.48 -14.11 -0.64
C VAL A 196 -8.72 -14.78 -1.24
N ALA A 197 -9.21 -15.86 -0.62
CA ALA A 197 -10.26 -16.71 -1.18
C ALA A 197 -11.58 -16.72 -0.38
N GLY A 198 -11.65 -15.97 0.72
CA GLY A 198 -12.71 -16.04 1.72
C GLY A 198 -13.94 -15.17 1.45
N CYS A 199 -14.17 -14.68 0.23
CA CYS A 199 -15.34 -13.84 -0.06
C CYS A 199 -16.67 -14.54 0.29
N GLY A 200 -16.82 -15.82 -0.08
CA GLY A 200 -18.02 -16.61 0.22
C GLY A 200 -18.25 -16.81 1.74
N PRO A 201 -17.28 -17.35 2.50
CA PRO A 201 -17.39 -17.48 3.95
C PRO A 201 -17.65 -16.15 4.65
N THR A 202 -16.99 -15.08 4.20
CA THR A 202 -17.18 -13.74 4.78
C THR A 202 -18.61 -13.24 4.54
N CYS A 203 -19.18 -13.42 3.34
CA CYS A 203 -20.58 -13.07 3.07
C CYS A 203 -21.58 -13.86 3.92
N ILE A 204 -21.36 -15.17 4.09
CA ILE A 204 -22.21 -15.99 4.96
C ILE A 204 -22.07 -15.54 6.41
N ALA A 205 -20.86 -15.24 6.88
CA ALA A 205 -20.63 -14.73 8.22
C ALA A 205 -21.37 -13.42 8.47
N MET A 206 -21.31 -12.46 7.53
CA MET A 206 -22.05 -11.19 7.65
C MET A 206 -23.55 -11.44 7.85
N VAL A 207 -24.16 -12.23 6.96
CA VAL A 207 -25.60 -12.50 6.99
C VAL A 207 -26.00 -13.32 8.23
N ALA A 208 -25.25 -14.36 8.58
CA ALA A 208 -25.56 -15.22 9.72
C ALA A 208 -25.32 -14.53 11.06
N CYS A 209 -24.22 -13.79 11.22
CA CYS A 209 -23.93 -13.00 12.40
C CYS A 209 -25.02 -11.94 12.64
N GLY A 210 -25.37 -11.17 11.61
CA GLY A 210 -26.38 -10.11 11.71
C GLY A 210 -27.78 -10.67 11.95
N LEU A 211 -28.18 -11.71 11.22
CA LEU A 211 -29.50 -12.32 11.41
C LEU A 211 -29.58 -13.05 12.75
N GLU A 212 -28.66 -13.94 13.11
CA GLU A 212 -28.76 -14.68 14.38
C GLU A 212 -28.35 -13.84 15.60
N GLN A 213 -27.84 -12.62 15.39
CA GLN A 213 -27.29 -11.75 16.43
C GLN A 213 -26.26 -12.50 17.29
N ASN A 214 -25.37 -13.24 16.62
CA ASN A 214 -24.37 -14.09 17.24
C ASN A 214 -22.94 -13.73 16.79
N PRO A 215 -22.11 -13.10 17.66
CA PRO A 215 -20.75 -12.71 17.33
C PRO A 215 -19.81 -13.90 17.10
N ASP A 216 -20.16 -15.10 17.56
CA ASP A 216 -19.33 -16.28 17.34
C ASP A 216 -19.31 -16.69 15.86
N ILE A 217 -20.29 -16.24 15.05
CA ILE A 217 -20.34 -16.52 13.61
C ILE A 217 -19.50 -15.50 12.83
N ASN A 218 -18.19 -15.52 13.07
CA ASN A 218 -17.23 -14.66 12.37
C ASN A 218 -16.70 -15.29 11.07
N PRO A 219 -16.03 -14.52 10.18
CA PRO A 219 -15.53 -15.03 8.90
C PRO A 219 -14.59 -16.23 9.01
N TYR A 220 -13.80 -16.33 10.09
CA TYR A 220 -12.88 -17.46 10.27
C TYR A 220 -13.63 -18.73 10.61
N GLU A 221 -14.63 -18.68 11.50
CA GLU A 221 -15.45 -19.85 11.84
C GLU A 221 -16.19 -20.40 10.62
N VAL A 222 -16.74 -19.52 9.78
CA VAL A 222 -17.37 -19.93 8.53
C VAL A 222 -16.35 -20.49 7.55
N ALA A 223 -15.15 -19.92 7.45
CA ALA A 223 -14.09 -20.42 6.58
C ALA A 223 -13.57 -21.80 7.03
N ASN A 224 -13.42 -22.02 8.34
CA ASN A 224 -13.04 -23.31 8.92
C ASN A 224 -14.09 -24.38 8.61
N TYR A 225 -15.38 -24.06 8.82
CA TYR A 225 -16.47 -24.94 8.42
C TYR A 225 -16.39 -25.23 6.91
N ALA A 226 -16.24 -24.19 6.09
CA ALA A 226 -16.18 -24.31 4.65
C ALA A 226 -15.06 -25.24 4.16
N ALA A 227 -13.86 -25.09 4.73
CA ALA A 227 -12.72 -25.94 4.44
C ALA A 227 -12.97 -27.38 4.88
N SER A 228 -13.52 -27.60 6.09
CA SER A 228 -13.81 -28.94 6.62
C SER A 228 -14.81 -29.73 5.79
N GLN A 229 -15.74 -29.03 5.12
CA GLN A 229 -16.76 -29.63 4.26
C GLN A 229 -16.33 -29.71 2.78
N GLY A 230 -15.11 -29.27 2.45
CA GLY A 230 -14.60 -29.30 1.08
C GLY A 230 -15.23 -28.29 0.13
N TYR A 231 -15.75 -27.17 0.65
CA TYR A 231 -16.32 -26.10 -0.20
C TYR A 231 -15.26 -25.18 -0.82
N TYR A 232 -14.00 -25.27 -0.39
CA TYR A 232 -12.90 -24.64 -1.09
C TYR A 232 -12.52 -25.45 -2.34
N ILE A 233 -12.43 -24.78 -3.48
CA ILE A 233 -12.00 -25.34 -4.77
C ILE A 233 -10.70 -24.65 -5.16
N TYR A 234 -9.63 -25.44 -5.27
CA TYR A 234 -8.30 -24.93 -5.64
C TYR A 234 -8.34 -24.11 -6.93
N GLY A 235 -7.77 -22.90 -6.90
CA GLY A 235 -7.73 -21.96 -8.02
C GLY A 235 -9.07 -21.28 -8.37
N GLN A 236 -10.20 -21.68 -7.77
CA GLN A 236 -11.52 -21.07 -8.02
C GLN A 236 -12.08 -20.34 -6.80
N GLY A 237 -11.61 -20.69 -5.60
CA GLY A 237 -12.07 -20.10 -4.34
C GLY A 237 -13.25 -20.89 -3.78
N THR A 238 -14.30 -20.18 -3.35
CA THR A 238 -15.42 -20.79 -2.63
C THR A 238 -16.52 -21.29 -3.58
N SER A 239 -16.95 -22.55 -3.39
CA SER A 239 -18.07 -23.15 -4.11
C SER A 239 -19.41 -22.47 -3.82
N TRP A 240 -20.29 -22.38 -4.82
CA TRP A 240 -21.65 -21.86 -4.65
C TRP A 240 -22.51 -22.70 -3.70
N THR A 241 -22.21 -23.99 -3.55
CA THR A 241 -23.00 -24.91 -2.70
C THR A 241 -23.07 -24.43 -1.24
N ILE A 242 -22.02 -23.77 -0.75
CA ILE A 242 -22.00 -23.26 0.63
C ILE A 242 -23.02 -22.14 0.87
N MET A 243 -23.43 -21.40 -0.17
CA MET A 243 -24.49 -20.39 -0.04
C MET A 243 -25.79 -21.02 0.48
N THR A 244 -26.02 -22.30 0.18
CA THR A 244 -27.19 -23.03 0.68
C THR A 244 -26.86 -23.84 1.93
N ASP A 245 -25.80 -24.65 1.90
CA ASP A 245 -25.52 -25.60 2.98
C ASP A 245 -24.92 -24.90 4.21
N GLY A 246 -24.01 -23.94 4.01
CA GLY A 246 -23.44 -23.14 5.09
C GLY A 246 -24.51 -22.32 5.79
N ALA A 247 -25.39 -21.65 5.04
CA ALA A 247 -26.49 -20.91 5.64
C ALA A 247 -27.39 -21.80 6.52
N LYS A 248 -27.74 -23.01 6.06
CA LYS A 248 -28.53 -23.96 6.86
C LYS A 248 -27.80 -24.41 8.12
N TYR A 249 -26.50 -24.65 8.04
CA TYR A 249 -25.64 -25.03 9.15
C TYR A 249 -25.62 -23.93 10.22
N PHE A 250 -25.43 -22.67 9.81
CA PHE A 250 -25.45 -21.50 10.69
C PHE A 250 -26.86 -20.99 11.05
N GLY A 251 -27.86 -21.88 11.05
CA GLY A 251 -29.19 -21.55 11.59
C GLY A 251 -30.15 -20.83 10.65
N LEU A 252 -29.75 -20.50 9.42
CA LEU A 252 -30.57 -19.71 8.51
C LEU A 252 -31.49 -20.54 7.60
N ASN A 253 -32.57 -19.91 7.16
CA ASN A 253 -33.31 -20.27 5.95
C ASN A 253 -32.67 -19.60 4.74
N VAL A 254 -32.71 -20.28 3.59
CA VAL A 254 -32.14 -19.78 2.34
C VAL A 254 -33.04 -20.16 1.17
N THR A 255 -33.17 -19.24 0.22
CA THR A 255 -33.87 -19.48 -1.05
C THR A 255 -33.07 -18.89 -2.19
N ASN A 256 -32.75 -19.69 -3.21
CA ASN A 256 -32.19 -19.19 -4.46
C ASN A 256 -33.27 -18.39 -5.20
N GLY A 257 -32.90 -17.22 -5.68
CA GLY A 257 -33.81 -16.23 -6.25
C GLY A 257 -33.59 -15.97 -7.72
N ASN A 258 -34.47 -15.15 -8.29
CA ASN A 258 -34.35 -14.68 -9.67
C ASN A 258 -33.42 -13.47 -9.73
N VAL A 259 -32.55 -13.44 -10.74
CA VAL A 259 -31.72 -12.27 -11.02
C VAL A 259 -32.55 -11.24 -11.79
N SER A 260 -33.25 -10.37 -11.06
CA SER A 260 -33.97 -9.22 -11.61
C SER A 260 -34.06 -8.07 -10.61
N ALA A 261 -34.18 -6.85 -11.12
CA ALA A 261 -34.28 -5.64 -10.29
C ALA A 261 -35.51 -5.73 -9.36
N ASP A 262 -36.67 -6.10 -9.89
CA ASP A 262 -37.90 -6.23 -9.11
C ASP A 262 -37.77 -7.23 -7.96
N TYR A 263 -37.13 -8.38 -8.20
CA TYR A 263 -36.94 -9.39 -7.16
C TYR A 263 -36.01 -8.88 -6.05
N ILE A 264 -34.91 -8.22 -6.41
CA ILE A 264 -33.96 -7.67 -5.44
C ILE A 264 -34.63 -6.56 -4.61
N LEU A 265 -35.24 -5.58 -5.27
CA LEU A 265 -35.92 -4.46 -4.61
C LEU A 265 -37.01 -4.97 -3.67
N GLN A 266 -37.85 -5.90 -4.13
CA GLN A 266 -38.93 -6.46 -3.31
C GLN A 266 -38.39 -7.13 -2.03
N ASN A 267 -37.31 -7.92 -2.10
CA ASN A 267 -36.79 -8.60 -0.92
C ASN A 267 -36.06 -7.62 0.02
N LEU A 268 -35.29 -6.67 -0.50
CA LEU A 268 -34.59 -5.69 0.32
C LEU A 268 -35.56 -4.69 0.99
N SER A 269 -36.67 -4.31 0.34
CA SER A 269 -37.75 -3.54 0.99
C SER A 269 -38.44 -4.28 2.14
N ASN A 270 -38.31 -5.61 2.20
CA ASN A 270 -38.77 -6.43 3.33
C ASN A 270 -37.60 -6.80 4.27
N GLU A 271 -36.53 -6.01 4.29
CA GLU A 271 -35.37 -6.17 5.17
C GLU A 271 -34.75 -7.58 5.10
N THR A 272 -34.85 -8.23 3.92
CA THR A 272 -34.34 -9.59 3.71
C THR A 272 -32.98 -9.51 3.00
N PRO A 273 -31.86 -9.76 3.70
CA PRO A 273 -30.54 -9.64 3.11
C PRO A 273 -30.31 -10.75 2.08
N MET A 274 -29.46 -10.43 1.10
CA MET A 274 -29.18 -11.31 -0.02
C MET A 274 -27.69 -11.43 -0.25
N ILE A 275 -27.21 -12.62 -0.62
CA ILE A 275 -25.86 -12.82 -1.15
C ILE A 275 -25.99 -13.02 -2.64
N CYS A 276 -25.13 -12.39 -3.42
CA CYS A 276 -25.10 -12.59 -4.87
C CYS A 276 -23.70 -13.00 -5.33
N SER A 277 -23.68 -13.80 -6.40
CA SER A 277 -22.46 -14.13 -7.12
C SER A 277 -22.31 -13.22 -8.32
N MET A 278 -21.19 -12.51 -8.40
CA MET A 278 -20.89 -11.51 -9.43
C MET A 278 -19.99 -12.09 -10.51
N SER A 279 -20.27 -11.74 -11.76
CA SER A 279 -19.39 -11.91 -12.92
C SER A 279 -18.36 -10.77 -12.99
N PRO A 280 -17.41 -10.80 -13.95
CA PRO A 280 -16.48 -9.70 -14.12
C PRO A 280 -17.19 -8.36 -14.35
N GLY A 281 -16.70 -7.30 -13.73
CA GLY A 281 -17.29 -5.97 -13.71
C GLY A 281 -16.71 -5.11 -12.58
N ASP A 282 -17.56 -4.32 -11.91
CA ASP A 282 -17.12 -3.34 -10.90
C ASP A 282 -16.54 -3.98 -9.63
N PHE A 283 -16.96 -5.20 -9.30
CA PHE A 283 -16.59 -5.88 -8.07
C PHE A 283 -15.40 -6.83 -8.23
N THR A 284 -15.14 -7.31 -9.43
CA THR A 284 -14.17 -8.38 -9.68
C THR A 284 -13.83 -8.49 -11.17
N THR A 285 -12.68 -9.08 -11.50
CA THR A 285 -12.34 -9.47 -12.88
C THR A 285 -12.64 -10.94 -13.17
N SER A 286 -13.17 -11.68 -12.19
CA SER A 286 -13.42 -13.12 -12.24
C SER A 286 -14.81 -13.47 -11.69
N GLY A 287 -14.90 -14.28 -10.62
CA GLY A 287 -16.08 -14.38 -9.77
C GLY A 287 -15.87 -13.64 -8.44
N HIS A 288 -16.96 -13.28 -7.77
CA HIS A 288 -16.95 -12.72 -6.42
C HIS A 288 -18.29 -12.89 -5.72
N PHE A 289 -18.32 -12.87 -4.39
CA PHE A 289 -19.55 -12.81 -3.62
C PHE A 289 -19.63 -11.49 -2.87
N ILE A 290 -20.82 -10.88 -2.85
CA ILE A 290 -21.12 -9.68 -2.08
C ILE A 290 -22.47 -9.85 -1.38
N VAL A 291 -22.76 -9.00 -0.39
CA VAL A 291 -24.03 -8.98 0.34
C VAL A 291 -24.79 -7.70 -0.02
N LEU A 292 -26.08 -7.83 -0.30
CA LEU A 292 -27.03 -6.73 -0.40
C LEU A 292 -27.79 -6.66 0.93
N THR A 293 -27.74 -5.52 1.61
CA THR A 293 -28.23 -5.38 2.99
C THR A 293 -29.48 -4.54 3.11
N GLY A 294 -29.72 -3.61 2.17
CA GLY A 294 -30.90 -2.76 2.20
C GLY A 294 -30.98 -1.81 1.01
N ILE A 295 -31.90 -0.85 1.12
CA ILE A 295 -32.12 0.23 0.16
C ILE A 295 -32.04 1.54 0.93
N ASP A 296 -31.32 2.53 0.40
CA ASP A 296 -31.24 3.85 0.99
C ASP A 296 -32.47 4.72 0.68
N SER A 297 -32.44 5.98 1.11
CA SER A 297 -33.55 6.93 0.88
C SER A 297 -33.74 7.33 -0.58
N ASP A 298 -32.71 7.16 -1.42
CA ASP A 298 -32.72 7.53 -2.83
C ASP A 298 -33.08 6.34 -3.74
N GLY A 299 -33.29 5.16 -3.15
CA GLY A 299 -33.63 3.93 -3.87
C GLY A 299 -32.42 3.14 -4.34
N GLU A 300 -31.20 3.51 -3.91
CA GLU A 300 -29.97 2.79 -4.23
C GLU A 300 -29.72 1.65 -3.25
N ILE A 301 -29.07 0.59 -3.72
CA ILE A 301 -28.80 -0.61 -2.94
C ILE A 301 -27.56 -0.42 -2.07
N ILE A 302 -27.70 -0.74 -0.79
CA ILE A 302 -26.60 -0.79 0.18
C ILE A 302 -25.91 -2.16 0.03
N VAL A 303 -24.60 -2.14 -0.17
CA VAL A 303 -23.79 -3.33 -0.44
C VAL A 303 -22.69 -3.48 0.61
N ASN A 304 -22.52 -4.68 1.14
CA ASN A 304 -21.32 -5.08 1.86
C ASN A 304 -20.46 -5.97 0.94
N ASP A 305 -19.37 -5.41 0.42
CA ASP A 305 -18.38 -6.11 -0.38
C ASP A 305 -17.23 -6.58 0.53
N PRO A 306 -17.05 -7.90 0.73
CA PRO A 306 -16.02 -8.41 1.66
C PRO A 306 -14.60 -8.08 1.20
N ASN A 307 -14.38 -7.66 -0.04
CA ASN A 307 -13.06 -7.38 -0.58
C ASN A 307 -12.77 -5.87 -0.69
N SER A 308 -13.80 -5.02 -0.76
CA SER A 308 -13.63 -3.59 -0.99
C SER A 308 -14.42 -2.73 0.00
N PRO A 309 -13.73 -2.10 0.97
CA PRO A 309 -14.30 -1.04 1.79
C PRO A 309 -14.82 0.13 0.94
N LYS A 310 -14.21 0.43 -0.21
CA LYS A 310 -14.73 1.48 -1.11
C LYS A 310 -16.06 1.11 -1.74
N ASN A 311 -16.20 -0.12 -2.26
CA ASN A 311 -17.49 -0.56 -2.82
C ASN A 311 -18.57 -0.59 -1.73
N SER A 312 -18.19 -0.93 -0.49
CA SER A 312 -19.11 -0.96 0.64
C SER A 312 -19.53 0.43 1.16
N LYS A 313 -18.78 1.48 0.81
CA LYS A 313 -19.15 2.88 1.12
C LYS A 313 -20.02 3.53 0.06
N ARG A 314 -20.19 2.87 -1.09
CA ARG A 314 -20.99 3.35 -2.21
C ARG A 314 -22.35 2.67 -2.17
N HIS A 315 -23.38 3.39 -2.57
CA HIS A 315 -24.67 2.79 -2.88
C HIS A 315 -24.77 2.61 -4.40
N TRP A 316 -25.59 1.64 -4.81
CA TRP A 316 -25.54 1.11 -6.16
C TRP A 316 -26.92 1.09 -6.81
N ASP A 317 -26.99 1.56 -8.05
CA ASP A 317 -28.16 1.31 -8.90
C ASP A 317 -28.38 -0.21 -9.10
N VAL A 318 -29.62 -0.64 -8.92
CA VAL A 318 -29.98 -2.06 -8.97
C VAL A 318 -29.71 -2.68 -10.34
N ASN A 319 -29.88 -1.92 -11.44
CA ASN A 319 -29.65 -2.44 -12.79
C ASN A 319 -28.16 -2.67 -13.05
N THR A 320 -27.31 -1.80 -12.51
CA THR A 320 -25.85 -1.96 -12.52
C THR A 320 -25.46 -3.27 -11.85
N LEU A 321 -26.00 -3.56 -10.66
CA LEU A 321 -25.76 -4.83 -9.97
C LEU A 321 -26.27 -6.04 -10.76
N VAL A 322 -27.53 -6.01 -11.20
CA VAL A 322 -28.20 -7.11 -11.93
C VAL A 322 -27.44 -7.47 -13.21
N SER A 323 -26.91 -6.47 -13.93
CA SER A 323 -26.17 -6.69 -15.18
C SER A 323 -24.89 -7.52 -15.01
N GLN A 324 -24.38 -7.62 -13.79
CA GLN A 324 -23.14 -8.31 -13.43
C GLN A 324 -23.38 -9.50 -12.50
N MET A 325 -24.64 -9.90 -12.29
CA MET A 325 -25.01 -10.94 -11.33
C MET A 325 -25.25 -12.27 -12.03
N LYS A 326 -24.64 -13.35 -11.52
CA LYS A 326 -24.88 -14.72 -12.00
C LYS A 326 -25.94 -15.46 -11.20
N SER A 327 -26.06 -15.17 -9.90
CA SER A 327 -27.09 -15.76 -9.04
C SER A 327 -27.27 -14.94 -7.77
N VAL A 328 -28.39 -15.15 -7.10
CA VAL A 328 -28.76 -14.48 -5.85
C VAL A 328 -29.45 -15.47 -4.91
N TRP A 329 -29.17 -15.35 -3.61
CA TRP A 329 -29.82 -16.08 -2.54
C TRP A 329 -30.32 -15.10 -1.50
N LYS A 330 -31.55 -15.28 -1.03
CA LYS A 330 -32.08 -14.53 0.10
C LYS A 330 -32.05 -15.37 1.37
N TYR A 331 -31.86 -14.70 2.50
CA TYR A 331 -31.67 -15.34 3.79
C TYR A 331 -32.62 -14.79 4.85
N SER A 332 -33.04 -15.64 5.77
CA SER A 332 -33.87 -15.25 6.91
C SER A 332 -33.65 -16.19 8.09
N ARG A 333 -34.05 -15.76 9.29
CA ARG A 333 -34.06 -16.63 10.48
C ARG A 333 -34.98 -17.84 10.27
N LYS A 334 -34.64 -18.96 10.90
CA LYS A 334 -35.61 -20.06 11.12
C LYS A 334 -36.67 -19.54 12.10
N ARG A 335 -37.93 -19.47 11.65
CA ARG A 335 -39.06 -19.07 12.49
C ARG A 335 -39.40 -20.13 13.52
#